data_AF-A0A945HIN1-F1
#
_entry.id   AF-A0A945HIN1-F1
#
_cell.length_a   1.000
_cell.length_b   1.000
_cell.length_c   1.000
_cell.angle_alpha   90.00
_cell.angle_beta   90.00
_cell.angle_gamma   90.00
#
_symmetry.space_group_name_H-M   'P 1'
#
loop_
_entity.id
_entity.type
_entity.pdbx_description
1 polymer ?
#
loop_
_entity_poly.entity_id
_entity_poly.type
_entity_poly.pdbx_seq_one_letter_code
_entity_poly.pdbx_strand_id
1 'polypeptide(L)'
;MNLRNIKGFTLTELLLVISIIALFMSSAAILFTSSREKGRDARRVSDISQMYITMELGANTIPGATMVGCDGAYDLTTSCTGPAFVTDDLSRFFDITGVGACNSTSVDVCDYSISKNDGSAGATVDDYQLCFYLEGGTTEYSAGLHAINNQGVITDCN
;
A
#
# COMPACT_ATOMS: atom_id res chain seq x y z
N MET A 1 -29.20 -23.67 -59.97
CA MET A 1 -28.25 -23.23 -58.93
C MET A 1 -29.03 -22.55 -57.82
N ASN A 2 -29.00 -23.13 -56.62
CA ASN A 2 -29.83 -22.72 -55.49
C ASN A 2 -29.12 -21.55 -54.77
N LEU A 3 -29.59 -20.32 -54.99
CA LEU A 3 -29.03 -19.11 -54.36
C LEU A 3 -29.48 -19.07 -52.90
N ARG A 4 -28.59 -19.45 -51.98
CA ARG A 4 -28.81 -19.34 -50.54
C ARG A 4 -28.96 -17.86 -50.15
N ASN A 5 -30.09 -17.52 -49.53
CA ASN A 5 -30.38 -16.21 -48.97
C ASN A 5 -29.45 -15.96 -47.77
N ILE A 6 -28.36 -15.21 -47.96
CA ILE A 6 -27.49 -14.75 -46.86
C ILE A 6 -28.19 -13.55 -46.23
N LYS A 7 -28.94 -13.76 -45.14
CA LYS A 7 -29.51 -12.67 -44.35
C LYS A 7 -28.37 -11.84 -43.76
N GLY A 8 -28.26 -10.58 -44.18
CA GLY A 8 -27.33 -9.61 -43.60
C GLY A 8 -27.80 -9.13 -42.23
N PHE A 9 -26.86 -8.65 -41.42
CA PHE A 9 -27.13 -8.04 -40.12
C PHE A 9 -27.93 -6.75 -40.28
N THR A 10 -29.00 -6.56 -39.51
CA THR A 10 -29.78 -5.31 -39.54
C THR A 10 -29.09 -4.21 -38.74
N LEU A 11 -29.35 -2.94 -39.12
CA LEU A 11 -28.83 -1.78 -38.39
C LEU A 11 -29.31 -1.79 -36.93
N THR A 12 -30.55 -2.21 -36.69
CA THR A 12 -31.14 -2.34 -35.36
C THR A 12 -30.50 -3.43 -34.52
N GLU A 13 -30.09 -4.55 -35.12
CA GLU A 13 -29.38 -5.61 -34.40
C GLU A 13 -27.99 -5.15 -33.96
N LEU A 14 -27.27 -4.42 -34.82
CA LEU A 14 -25.96 -3.87 -34.45
C LEU A 14 -26.11 -2.78 -33.38
N LEU A 15 -27.11 -1.92 -33.51
CA LEU A 15 -27.38 -0.82 -32.59
C LEU A 15 -27.81 -1.30 -31.20
N LEU A 16 -28.60 -2.38 -31.14
CA LEU A 16 -29.00 -2.99 -29.87
C LEU A 16 -27.79 -3.56 -29.12
N VAL A 17 -26.87 -4.23 -29.82
CA VAL A 17 -25.70 -4.87 -29.21
C VAL A 17 -24.78 -3.83 -28.58
N ILE A 18 -24.45 -2.74 -29.30
CA ILE A 18 -23.61 -1.68 -28.72
C ILE A 18 -24.31 -0.98 -27.54
N SER A 19 -25.63 -0.86 -27.57
CA SER A 19 -26.41 -0.27 -26.48
C SER A 19 -26.36 -1.12 -25.21
N ILE A 20 -26.48 -2.44 -25.35
CA ILE A 20 -26.39 -3.38 -24.23
C ILE A 20 -24.97 -3.43 -23.67
N ILE A 21 -23.93 -3.45 -24.53
CA ILE A 21 -22.53 -3.43 -24.09
C ILE A 21 -22.23 -2.15 -23.30
N ALA A 22 -22.69 -0.99 -23.77
CA ALA A 22 -22.50 0.28 -23.07
C ALA A 22 -23.12 0.27 -21.66
N LEU A 23 -24.32 -0.30 -21.52
CA LEU A 23 -24.99 -0.46 -20.22
C LEU A 23 -24.16 -1.33 -19.27
N PHE A 24 -23.71 -2.51 -19.72
CA PHE A 24 -22.88 -3.37 -18.88
C PHE A 24 -21.53 -2.76 -18.51
N MET A 25 -20.87 -2.05 -19.43
CA MET A 25 -19.57 -1.41 -19.16
C MET A 25 -19.65 -0.35 -18.06
N SER A 26 -20.73 0.44 -18.02
CA SER A 26 -20.91 1.44 -16.95
C SER A 26 -21.01 0.83 -15.55
N SER A 27 -21.73 -0.30 -15.41
CA SER A 27 -21.84 -1.00 -14.13
C SER A 27 -20.53 -1.71 -13.72
N ALA A 28 -19.80 -2.28 -14.69
CA ALA A 28 -18.58 -3.01 -14.43
C ALA A 28 -17.44 -2.11 -13.95
N ALA A 29 -17.34 -0.87 -14.45
CA ALA A 29 -16.27 0.07 -14.12
C ALA A 29 -16.16 0.35 -12.60
N ILE A 30 -17.28 0.47 -11.90
CA ILE A 30 -17.34 0.75 -10.45
C ILE A 30 -16.81 -0.44 -9.63
N LEU A 31 -17.07 -1.67 -10.08
CA LEU A 31 -16.60 -2.87 -9.40
C LEU A 31 -15.06 -3.03 -9.52
N PHE A 32 -14.50 -2.64 -10.66
CA PHE A 32 -13.07 -2.77 -10.91
C PHE A 32 -12.21 -1.80 -10.10
N THR A 33 -12.69 -0.59 -9.80
CA THR A 33 -11.93 0.38 -9.00
C THR A 33 -11.79 -0.09 -7.55
N SER A 34 -12.89 -0.53 -6.92
CA SER A 34 -12.88 -1.04 -5.55
C SER A 34 -12.04 -2.31 -5.36
N SER A 35 -11.96 -3.18 -6.37
CA SER A 35 -11.12 -4.39 -6.32
C SER A 35 -9.62 -4.05 -6.36
N ARG A 36 -9.23 -3.05 -7.16
CA ARG A 36 -7.83 -2.59 -7.23
C ARG A 36 -7.39 -1.92 -5.94
N GLU A 37 -8.27 -1.14 -5.33
CA GLU A 37 -8.04 -0.51 -4.03
C GLU A 37 -7.80 -1.55 -2.94
N LYS A 38 -8.69 -2.53 -2.79
CA LYS A 38 -8.50 -3.67 -1.87
C LYS A 38 -7.21 -4.44 -2.13
N GLY A 39 -6.82 -4.59 -3.40
CA GLY A 39 -5.56 -5.22 -3.80
C GLY A 39 -4.33 -4.43 -3.35
N ARG A 40 -4.38 -3.09 -3.38
CA ARG A 40 -3.31 -2.23 -2.86
C ARG A 40 -3.25 -2.30 -1.33
N ASP A 41 -4.37 -2.21 -0.65
CA ASP A 41 -4.42 -2.31 0.81
C ASP A 41 -3.91 -3.67 1.32
N ALA A 42 -4.27 -4.77 0.65
CA ALA A 42 -3.71 -6.09 0.97
C ALA A 42 -2.19 -6.15 0.78
N ARG A 43 -1.67 -5.49 -0.26
CA ARG A 43 -0.22 -5.38 -0.49
C ARG A 43 0.45 -4.55 0.60
N ARG A 44 -0.13 -3.41 0.99
CA ARG A 44 0.40 -2.56 2.07
C ARG A 44 0.55 -3.29 3.39
N VAL A 45 -0.48 -4.01 3.79
CA VAL A 45 -0.44 -4.83 5.02
C VAL A 45 0.64 -5.91 4.92
N SER A 46 0.79 -6.56 3.76
CA SER A 46 1.84 -7.55 3.51
C SER A 46 3.24 -6.94 3.56
N ASP A 47 3.46 -5.78 2.94
CA ASP A 47 4.74 -5.07 2.92
C ASP A 47 5.15 -4.68 4.34
N ILE A 48 4.22 -4.10 5.11
CA ILE A 48 4.43 -3.72 6.51
C ILE A 48 4.74 -4.93 7.40
N SER A 49 4.07 -6.06 7.18
CA SER A 49 4.35 -7.30 7.90
C SER A 49 5.77 -7.81 7.62
N GLN A 50 6.23 -7.71 6.37
CA GLN A 50 7.59 -8.11 6.00
C GLN A 50 8.63 -7.17 6.62
N MET A 51 8.39 -5.86 6.55
CA MET A 51 9.27 -4.88 7.18
C MET A 51 9.35 -5.09 8.70
N TYR A 52 8.23 -5.35 9.37
CA TYR A 52 8.21 -5.70 10.79
C TYR A 52 9.10 -6.91 11.08
N ILE A 53 8.97 -8.01 10.32
CA ILE A 53 9.83 -9.20 10.50
C ILE A 53 11.31 -8.85 10.34
N THR A 54 11.67 -8.00 9.37
CA THR A 54 13.05 -7.57 9.17
C THR A 54 13.56 -6.71 10.33
N MET A 55 12.72 -5.83 10.88
CA MET A 55 13.04 -5.04 12.07
C MET A 55 13.20 -5.92 13.30
N GLU A 56 12.33 -6.90 13.50
CA GLU A 56 12.44 -7.89 14.59
C GLU A 56 13.71 -8.73 14.49
N LEU A 57 14.12 -9.11 13.28
CA LEU A 57 15.41 -9.77 13.07
C LEU A 57 16.57 -8.84 13.46
N GLY A 58 16.47 -7.55 13.13
CA GLY A 58 17.40 -6.51 13.53
C GLY A 58 17.51 -6.40 15.06
N ALA A 59 16.38 -6.28 15.75
CA ALA A 59 16.29 -6.23 17.21
C ALA A 59 16.97 -7.43 17.88
N ASN A 60 16.79 -8.64 17.33
CA ASN A 60 17.41 -9.86 17.86
C ASN A 60 18.91 -9.99 17.53
N THR A 61 19.38 -9.41 16.43
CA THR A 61 20.77 -9.58 15.96
C THR A 61 21.70 -8.46 16.46
N ILE A 62 21.19 -7.22 16.49
CA ILE A 62 21.92 -6.01 16.88
C ILE A 62 21.04 -5.09 17.73
N PRO A 63 20.70 -5.49 18.96
CA PRO A 63 19.82 -4.70 19.83
C PRO A 63 20.32 -3.26 20.01
N GLY A 64 19.39 -2.31 20.02
CA GLY A 64 19.61 -0.89 20.25
C GLY A 64 20.27 -0.15 19.10
N ALA A 65 20.48 -0.82 17.96
CA ALA A 65 21.11 -0.20 16.81
C ALA A 65 20.21 0.88 16.20
N THR A 66 20.79 2.04 15.97
CA THR A 66 20.12 3.19 15.35
C THR A 66 19.95 2.98 13.86
N MET A 67 18.82 3.44 13.33
CA MET A 67 18.58 3.52 11.89
C MET A 67 19.54 4.54 11.26
N VAL A 68 20.05 4.22 10.07
CA VAL A 68 21.02 5.06 9.34
C VAL A 68 20.41 5.47 8.00
N GLY A 69 20.52 6.74 7.62
CA GLY A 69 19.92 7.29 6.38
C GLY A 69 18.41 7.60 6.49
N CYS A 70 17.80 7.21 7.60
CA CYS A 70 16.43 7.56 7.99
C CYS A 70 16.40 7.92 9.50
N ASP A 71 17.24 8.88 9.89
CA ASP A 71 17.43 9.33 11.27
C ASP A 71 16.49 10.48 11.68
N GLY A 72 15.81 11.09 10.71
CA GLY A 72 14.76 12.10 10.91
C GLY A 72 13.44 11.51 11.42
N ALA A 73 12.50 12.41 11.72
CA ALA A 73 11.13 12.02 12.03
C ALA A 73 10.37 11.77 10.72
N TYR A 74 9.77 10.59 10.60
CA TYR A 74 9.00 10.15 9.44
C TYR A 74 9.81 10.14 8.14
N ASP A 75 11.06 9.71 8.21
CA ASP A 75 11.85 9.53 7.01
C ASP A 75 11.30 8.38 6.17
N LEU A 76 11.49 8.46 4.86
CA LEU A 76 11.09 7.39 3.95
C LEU A 76 11.83 6.11 4.31
N THR A 77 11.13 4.98 4.31
CA THR A 77 11.77 3.66 4.52
C THR A 77 12.77 3.36 3.40
N THR A 78 12.57 3.95 2.22
CA THR A 78 13.47 3.87 1.07
C THR A 78 14.78 4.64 1.24
N SER A 79 14.88 5.58 2.19
CA SER A 79 16.13 6.28 2.49
C SER A 79 16.99 5.55 3.53
N CYS A 80 16.44 4.52 4.20
CA CYS A 80 17.18 3.72 5.16
C CYS A 80 18.34 2.96 4.49
N THR A 81 19.52 3.09 5.07
CA THR A 81 20.79 2.50 4.64
C THR A 81 21.52 1.78 5.77
N GLY A 82 20.85 1.52 6.90
CA GLY A 82 21.44 0.85 8.06
C GLY A 82 20.47 0.75 9.23
N PRO A 83 20.79 -0.09 10.23
CA PRO A 83 22.05 -0.82 10.40
C PRO A 83 22.03 -2.26 9.80
N ALA A 84 23.13 -2.67 9.14
CA ALA A 84 23.29 -4.02 8.51
C ALA A 84 22.04 -4.51 7.75
N PHE A 85 21.71 -5.82 7.76
CA PHE A 85 20.68 -6.55 6.96
C PHE A 85 19.31 -5.85 6.71
N VAL A 86 19.01 -4.80 7.47
CA VAL A 86 17.89 -3.85 7.32
C VAL A 86 18.02 -2.96 6.06
N THR A 87 19.22 -2.69 5.54
CA THR A 87 19.49 -1.74 4.41
C THR A 87 18.79 -2.06 3.11
N ASP A 88 18.87 -3.32 2.69
CA ASP A 88 18.47 -3.75 1.35
C ASP A 88 17.01 -4.18 1.29
N ASP A 89 16.40 -4.39 2.45
CA ASP A 89 15.06 -4.95 2.52
C ASP A 89 14.02 -3.85 2.67
N LEU A 90 14.22 -2.88 3.58
CA LEU A 90 13.29 -1.75 3.73
C LEU A 90 13.22 -0.89 2.47
N SER A 91 14.33 -0.75 1.73
CA SER A 91 14.38 0.07 0.53
C SER A 91 13.62 -0.50 -0.68
N ARG A 92 13.17 -1.76 -0.60
CA ARG A 92 12.34 -2.39 -1.65
C ARG A 92 10.85 -2.13 -1.46
N PHE A 93 10.45 -1.77 -0.25
CA PHE A 93 9.06 -1.50 0.08
C PHE A 93 8.80 -0.01 -0.14
N PHE A 94 7.94 0.27 -1.11
CA PHE A 94 7.40 1.60 -1.37
C PHE A 94 5.97 1.47 -1.87
N ASP A 95 5.15 2.46 -1.56
CA ASP A 95 3.81 2.57 -2.10
C ASP A 95 3.85 3.20 -3.48
N ILE A 96 3.45 2.46 -4.52
CA ILE A 96 3.47 2.96 -5.91
C ILE A 96 2.52 4.14 -6.15
N THR A 97 1.52 4.31 -5.30
CA THR A 97 0.54 5.40 -5.31
C THR A 97 0.83 6.48 -4.24
N GLY A 98 1.77 6.24 -3.34
CA GLY A 98 2.16 7.14 -2.27
C GLY A 98 2.94 8.33 -2.77
N VAL A 99 2.68 9.50 -2.18
CA VAL A 99 3.42 10.73 -2.45
C VAL A 99 4.01 11.27 -1.15
N GLY A 100 5.33 11.24 -1.04
CA GLY A 100 6.04 11.66 0.16
C GLY A 100 5.84 10.71 1.33
N ALA A 101 6.62 10.90 2.40
CA ALA A 101 6.56 10.03 3.57
C ALA A 101 5.26 10.23 4.36
N CYS A 102 4.66 9.12 4.81
CA CYS A 102 3.58 9.16 5.78
C CYS A 102 4.00 9.83 7.08
N ASN A 103 3.19 10.73 7.62
CA ASN A 103 3.39 11.33 8.93
C ASN A 103 2.04 11.47 9.65
N SER A 104 2.04 11.83 10.93
CA SER A 104 0.82 11.91 11.75
C SER A 104 -0.27 12.87 11.28
N THR A 105 0.02 13.71 10.28
CA THR A 105 -0.95 14.61 9.64
C THR A 105 -1.37 14.18 8.24
N SER A 106 -0.87 13.04 7.74
CA SER A 106 -1.24 12.50 6.44
C SER A 106 -2.73 12.17 6.38
N VAL A 107 -3.43 12.87 5.48
CA VAL A 107 -4.88 12.71 5.21
C VAL A 107 -5.17 12.00 3.89
N ASP A 108 -4.13 11.69 3.12
CA ASP A 108 -4.18 11.06 1.81
C ASP A 108 -3.06 10.02 1.68
N VAL A 109 -3.10 9.25 0.60
CA VAL A 109 -2.12 8.19 0.30
C VAL A 109 -0.69 8.73 0.31
N CYS A 110 0.15 8.10 1.13
CA CYS A 110 1.55 8.43 1.32
C CYS A 110 2.41 7.16 1.22
N ASP A 111 3.71 7.37 1.06
CA ASP A 111 4.72 6.31 1.02
C ASP A 111 5.15 5.91 2.43
N TYR A 112 5.64 4.69 2.59
CA TYR A 112 6.00 4.15 3.89
C TYR A 112 7.09 4.98 4.56
N SER A 113 6.94 5.20 5.86
CA SER A 113 7.88 5.99 6.64
C SER A 113 8.24 5.31 7.95
N ILE A 114 9.35 5.76 8.53
CA ILE A 114 9.84 5.30 9.82
C ILE A 114 10.12 6.47 10.74
N SER A 115 9.77 6.32 12.01
CA SER A 115 10.13 7.21 13.11
C SER A 115 10.24 6.41 14.40
N LYS A 116 10.61 7.04 15.51
CA LYS A 116 10.45 6.43 16.84
C LYS A 116 8.98 6.17 17.13
N ASN A 117 8.68 5.29 18.09
CA ASN A 117 7.29 4.95 18.41
C ASN A 117 6.45 6.17 18.87
N ASP A 118 7.09 7.26 19.30
CA ASP A 118 6.47 8.53 19.69
C ASP A 118 6.42 9.59 18.57
N GLY A 119 6.78 9.23 17.33
CA GLY A 119 6.83 10.14 16.18
C GLY A 119 8.09 11.01 16.11
N SER A 120 9.03 10.86 17.06
CA SER A 120 10.29 11.62 17.07
C SER A 120 11.34 11.04 16.10
N ALA A 121 12.37 11.84 15.84
CA ALA A 121 13.55 11.44 15.09
C ALA A 121 14.41 10.43 15.87
N GLY A 122 15.24 9.65 15.16
CA GLY A 122 16.20 8.72 15.76
C GLY A 122 15.62 7.34 16.05
N ALA A 123 14.90 6.76 15.08
CA ALA A 123 14.41 5.39 15.17
C ALA A 123 15.55 4.40 15.43
N THR A 124 15.26 3.36 16.20
CA THR A 124 16.17 2.23 16.43
C THR A 124 15.45 0.94 16.10
N VAL A 125 16.18 -0.15 15.93
CA VAL A 125 15.57 -1.47 15.70
C VAL A 125 14.62 -1.92 16.83
N ASP A 126 14.76 -1.34 18.03
CA ASP A 126 13.93 -1.65 19.20
C ASP A 126 12.89 -0.57 19.53
N ASP A 127 12.93 0.58 18.87
CA ASP A 127 12.04 1.72 19.11
C ASP A 127 11.75 2.40 17.78
N TYR A 128 10.69 1.92 17.14
CA TYR A 128 10.23 2.41 15.86
C TYR A 128 8.70 2.30 15.74
N GLN A 129 8.16 3.10 14.84
CA GLN A 129 6.89 2.86 14.18
C GLN A 129 7.08 2.96 12.66
N LEU A 130 6.43 2.09 11.91
CA LEU A 130 6.37 2.13 10.46
C LEU A 130 4.99 2.60 10.02
N CYS A 131 4.88 3.80 9.47
CA CYS A 131 3.59 4.38 9.08
C CYS A 131 3.24 4.06 7.62
N PHE A 132 1.96 3.82 7.38
CA PHE A 132 1.37 3.49 6.07
C PHE A 132 -0.08 3.95 5.99
N TYR A 133 -0.61 4.09 4.77
CA TYR A 133 -1.97 4.59 4.55
C TYR A 133 -2.85 3.55 3.86
N LEU A 134 -4.01 3.22 4.44
CA LEU A 134 -5.01 2.37 3.80
C LEU A 134 -6.08 3.21 3.10
N GLU A 135 -6.34 2.94 1.82
CA GLU A 135 -7.30 3.71 1.03
C GLU A 135 -8.74 3.35 1.35
N GLY A 136 -9.06 2.06 1.29
CA GLY A 136 -10.39 1.50 1.56
C GLY A 136 -10.48 0.76 2.88
N GLY A 137 -9.33 0.49 3.49
CA GLY A 137 -9.22 -0.33 4.70
C GLY A 137 -9.30 -1.83 4.41
N THR A 138 -9.18 -2.61 5.47
CA THR A 138 -9.37 -4.06 5.48
C THR A 138 -10.59 -4.43 6.33
N THR A 139 -10.79 -5.73 6.56
CA THR A 139 -11.78 -6.20 7.54
C THR A 139 -11.41 -5.85 8.98
N GLU A 140 -10.13 -5.62 9.24
CA GLU A 140 -9.58 -5.41 10.59
C GLU A 140 -9.24 -3.95 10.86
N TYR A 141 -8.83 -3.20 9.83
CA TYR A 141 -8.38 -1.81 9.94
C TYR A 141 -9.21 -0.91 9.03
N SER A 142 -9.65 0.24 9.53
CA SER A 142 -10.36 1.22 8.70
C SER A 142 -9.42 1.85 7.67
N ALA A 143 -9.99 2.51 6.66
CA ALA A 143 -9.22 3.44 5.83
C ALA A 143 -8.56 4.52 6.70
N GLY A 144 -7.43 5.05 6.24
CA GLY A 144 -6.67 6.10 6.92
C GLY A 144 -5.23 5.69 7.22
N LEU A 145 -4.59 6.54 8.01
CA LEU A 145 -3.20 6.40 8.42
C LEU A 145 -3.08 5.41 9.58
N HIS A 146 -2.18 4.46 9.46
CA HIS A 146 -1.84 3.48 10.48
C HIS A 146 -0.33 3.36 10.63
N ALA A 147 0.12 2.78 11.73
CA ALA A 147 1.49 2.39 11.94
C ALA A 147 1.58 1.05 12.66
N ILE A 148 2.62 0.26 12.35
CA ILE A 148 3.01 -0.88 13.18
C ILE A 148 4.20 -0.46 14.04
N ASN A 149 4.16 -0.79 15.33
CA ASN A 149 5.26 -0.51 16.25
C ASN A 149 6.13 -1.75 16.52
N ASN A 150 7.19 -1.56 17.31
CA ASN A 150 8.10 -2.61 17.82
C ASN A 150 7.42 -3.72 18.64
N GLN A 151 6.12 -3.63 18.94
CA GLN A 151 5.36 -4.70 19.60
C GLN A 151 4.52 -5.53 18.62
N GLY A 152 4.59 -5.21 17.31
CA GLY A 152 3.79 -5.84 16.28
C GLY A 152 2.31 -5.46 16.31
N VAL A 153 1.97 -4.39 17.02
CA VAL A 153 0.60 -3.88 17.13
C VAL A 153 0.40 -2.78 16.10
N ILE A 154 -0.67 -2.88 15.31
CA ILE A 154 -1.09 -1.83 14.39
C ILE A 154 -1.99 -0.84 15.14
N THR A 155 -1.57 0.43 15.16
CA THR A 155 -2.29 1.56 15.77
C THR A 155 -2.30 2.75 14.80
N ASP A 156 -2.85 3.88 15.22
CA ASP A 156 -2.66 5.13 14.49
C ASP A 156 -1.16 5.52 14.51
N CYS A 157 -0.69 6.17 13.44
CA CYS A 157 0.66 6.73 13.38
C CYS A 157 0.73 7.97 14.29
N ASN A 158 1.58 7.89 15.32
CA ASN A 158 1.82 9.00 16.28
C ASN A 158 2.60 10.12 15.62
#